data_AF-A0AAF0VNJ8-F1
#
_entry.id   AF-A0AAF0VNJ8-F1
#
_cell.length_a   1.000
_cell.length_b   1.000
_cell.length_c   1.000
_cell.angle_alpha   90.00
_cell.angle_beta   90.00
_cell.angle_gamma   90.00
#
_symmetry.space_group_name_H-M   'P 1'
#
loop_
_entity.id
_entity.type
_entity.pdbx_description
1 polymer ?
#
loop_
_entity_poly.entity_id
_entity_poly.type
_entity_poly.pdbx_seq_one_letter_code
_entity_poly.pdbx_strand_id
1 'polypeptide(L)'
;MIDVDQQISAVRRTVGDRTLEAGEARVVTISQSYDTDAADLWDACTNIERIPRWFLPITGDLRVGGRYQLDGNANGTVLTCDPPREFTATWEFGGGVSWIEVRIFDEGAQRSRFELQHVAHVDDHWEQFGPGAVGMGYDGALVGLSVHLSTGATVEPSAGQEWMASADGRRFTRESGEAWYAANVAGGADPEWARDAADRCIAAYLGEN
;
A
#
# COMPACT_ATOMS: atom_id res chain seq x y z
N MET A 1 6.31 -8.91 18.22
CA MET A 1 7.46 -8.81 17.30
C MET A 1 6.99 -9.33 15.96
N ILE A 2 7.16 -8.55 14.90
CA ILE A 2 6.69 -8.91 13.56
C ILE A 2 7.57 -10.05 13.03
N ASP A 3 6.96 -11.17 12.66
CA ASP A 3 7.65 -12.21 11.90
C ASP A 3 7.64 -11.78 10.43
N VAL A 4 8.83 -11.45 9.90
CA VAL A 4 9.00 -10.94 8.54
C VAL A 4 8.51 -11.95 7.50
N ASP A 5 8.81 -13.24 7.68
CA ASP A 5 8.46 -14.28 6.72
C ASP A 5 6.95 -14.50 6.69
N GLN A 6 6.34 -14.52 7.87
CA GLN A 6 4.89 -14.62 8.01
C GLN A 6 4.20 -13.42 7.34
N GLN A 7 4.68 -12.20 7.59
CA GLN A 7 4.06 -10.99 7.06
C GLN A 7 4.20 -10.90 5.54
N ILE A 8 5.38 -11.19 4.98
CA ILE A 8 5.58 -11.20 3.52
C ILE A 8 4.68 -12.24 2.84
N SER A 9 4.53 -13.42 3.46
CA SER A 9 3.68 -14.51 2.96
C SER A 9 2.18 -14.24 3.09
N ALA A 10 1.77 -13.44 4.08
CA ALA A 10 0.36 -13.09 4.30
C ALA A 10 -0.18 -12.13 3.22
N VAL A 11 0.70 -11.34 2.60
CA VAL A 11 0.36 -10.33 1.60
C VAL A 11 0.36 -10.94 0.20
N ARG A 12 -0.72 -10.71 -0.55
CA ARG A 12 -0.82 -11.03 -1.98
C ARG A 12 -0.57 -9.78 -2.80
N ARG A 13 0.26 -9.91 -3.85
CA ARG A 13 0.71 -8.82 -4.73
C ARG A 13 0.45 -9.23 -6.17
N THR A 14 -0.14 -8.35 -6.96
CA THR A 14 -0.24 -8.52 -8.41
C THR A 14 0.03 -7.21 -9.11
N VAL A 15 0.54 -7.31 -10.33
CA VAL A 15 0.78 -6.18 -11.24
C VAL A 15 -0.01 -6.47 -12.51
N GLY A 16 -0.69 -5.46 -13.02
CA GLY A 16 -1.43 -5.56 -14.27
C GLY A 16 -1.56 -4.23 -14.97
N ASP A 17 -2.29 -4.25 -16.09
CA ASP A 17 -2.47 -3.11 -16.97
C ASP A 17 -3.92 -2.68 -17.05
N ARG A 18 -4.15 -1.38 -17.21
CA ARG A 18 -5.46 -0.80 -17.46
C ARG A 18 -5.34 0.28 -18.51
N THR A 19 -6.23 0.28 -19.49
CA THR A 19 -6.35 1.41 -20.42
C THR A 19 -7.32 2.42 -19.82
N LEU A 20 -6.85 3.65 -19.62
CA LEU A 20 -7.67 4.81 -19.28
C LEU A 20 -7.85 5.68 -20.54
N GLU A 21 -8.83 6.59 -20.55
CA GLU A 21 -9.01 7.54 -21.67
C GLU A 21 -7.73 8.36 -21.95
N ALA A 22 -6.92 8.60 -20.91
CA ALA A 22 -5.67 9.34 -20.98
C ALA A 22 -4.43 8.49 -21.36
N GLY A 23 -4.58 7.17 -21.60
CA GLY A 23 -3.50 6.29 -22.02
C GLY A 23 -3.38 4.99 -21.21
N GLU A 24 -2.25 4.30 -21.35
CA GLU A 24 -1.94 3.12 -20.56
C GLU A 24 -1.63 3.50 -19.10
N ALA A 25 -2.17 2.70 -18.19
CA ALA A 25 -1.95 2.79 -16.76
C ALA A 25 -1.53 1.43 -16.21
N ARG A 26 -0.70 1.46 -15.18
CA ARG A 26 -0.28 0.28 -14.44
C ARG A 26 -1.11 0.19 -13.18
N VAL A 27 -1.44 -1.04 -12.81
CA VAL A 27 -2.24 -1.36 -11.63
C VAL A 27 -1.39 -2.20 -10.69
N VAL A 28 -1.07 -1.62 -9.54
CA VAL A 28 -0.40 -2.31 -8.43
C VAL A 28 -1.48 -2.73 -7.45
N THR A 29 -1.69 -4.03 -7.26
CA THR A 29 -2.68 -4.56 -6.32
C THR A 29 -2.00 -5.24 -5.15
N ILE A 30 -2.44 -4.91 -3.94
CA ILE A 30 -1.97 -5.51 -2.69
C ILE A 30 -3.16 -5.90 -1.82
N SER A 31 -3.14 -7.09 -1.24
CA SER A 31 -4.21 -7.54 -0.32
C SER A 31 -3.71 -8.41 0.82
N GLN A 32 -4.41 -8.35 1.94
CA GLN A 32 -4.14 -9.17 3.14
C GLN A 32 -5.45 -9.43 3.89
N SER A 33 -5.62 -10.66 4.38
CA SER A 33 -6.73 -11.01 5.28
C SER A 33 -6.35 -10.77 6.74
N TYR A 34 -7.33 -10.34 7.53
CA TYR A 34 -7.19 -10.05 8.96
C TYR A 34 -8.26 -10.77 9.76
N ASP A 35 -7.92 -11.13 11.01
CA ASP A 35 -8.85 -11.75 11.97
C ASP A 35 -9.74 -10.69 12.65
N THR A 36 -10.45 -9.92 11.83
CA THR A 36 -11.46 -8.95 12.25
C THR A 36 -12.63 -8.96 11.26
N ASP A 37 -13.80 -8.48 11.68
CA ASP A 37 -14.95 -8.37 10.80
C ASP A 37 -14.82 -7.20 9.80
N ALA A 38 -15.63 -7.21 8.75
CA ALA A 38 -15.56 -6.22 7.68
C ALA A 38 -15.91 -4.79 8.15
N ALA A 39 -16.74 -4.64 9.19
CA ALA A 39 -17.12 -3.33 9.69
C ALA A 39 -15.95 -2.69 10.46
N ASP A 40 -15.26 -3.47 11.28
CA ASP A 40 -14.06 -3.03 11.99
C ASP A 40 -12.90 -2.71 11.03
N LEU A 41 -12.65 -3.58 10.04
CA LEU A 41 -11.62 -3.31 9.02
C LEU A 41 -11.94 -2.05 8.21
N TRP A 42 -13.21 -1.86 7.85
CA TRP A 42 -13.66 -0.65 7.17
C TRP A 42 -13.43 0.62 8.01
N ASP A 43 -13.78 0.58 9.29
CA ASP A 43 -13.55 1.71 10.21
C ASP A 43 -12.05 2.01 10.35
N ALA A 44 -11.18 0.98 10.44
CA ALA A 44 -9.73 1.15 10.46
C ALA A 44 -9.18 1.89 9.23
N CYS A 45 -9.79 1.70 8.06
CA CYS A 45 -9.35 2.29 6.80
C CYS A 45 -10.01 3.63 6.45
N THR A 46 -11.10 4.02 7.10
CA THR A 46 -11.92 5.19 6.68
C THR A 46 -12.15 6.22 7.78
N ASN A 47 -11.91 5.87 9.04
CA ASN A 47 -12.08 6.78 10.16
C ASN A 47 -10.84 7.65 10.37
N ILE A 48 -11.02 8.97 10.27
CA ILE A 48 -9.94 9.97 10.40
C ILE A 48 -9.20 9.91 11.74
N GLU A 49 -9.85 9.42 12.80
CA GLU A 49 -9.25 9.24 14.13
C GLU A 49 -8.54 7.89 14.30
N ARG A 50 -8.78 6.94 13.39
CA ARG A 50 -8.25 5.57 13.46
C ARG A 50 -7.14 5.31 12.45
N ILE A 51 -7.21 5.88 11.26
CA ILE A 51 -6.14 5.80 10.24
C ILE A 51 -4.76 6.17 10.83
N PRO A 52 -4.60 7.26 11.61
CA PRO A 52 -3.30 7.63 12.18
C PRO A 52 -2.73 6.62 13.18
N ARG A 53 -3.51 5.62 13.61
CA ARG A 53 -3.06 4.62 14.57
C ARG A 53 -2.18 3.53 13.95
N TRP A 54 -2.15 3.45 12.62
CA TRP A 54 -1.40 2.42 11.90
C TRP A 54 -0.80 2.91 10.59
N PHE A 55 -1.28 4.05 10.08
CA PHE A 55 -0.80 4.71 8.87
C PHE A 55 -0.35 6.14 9.18
N LEU A 56 -0.14 6.95 8.15
CA LEU A 56 0.26 8.35 8.29
C LEU A 56 -0.85 9.20 8.91
N PRO A 57 -0.51 10.26 9.68
CA PRO A 57 -1.48 11.25 10.10
C PRO A 57 -2.24 11.82 8.89
N ILE A 58 -3.56 11.92 9.03
CA ILE A 58 -4.45 12.38 7.96
C ILE A 58 -5.32 13.54 8.46
N THR A 59 -5.49 14.55 7.60
CA THR A 59 -6.39 15.70 7.84
C THR A 59 -7.29 15.94 6.64
N GLY A 60 -8.38 16.68 6.82
CA GLY A 60 -9.31 17.06 5.75
C GLY A 60 -10.74 16.56 5.95
N ASP A 61 -11.48 16.42 4.86
CA ASP A 61 -12.84 15.86 4.82
C ASP A 61 -12.83 14.55 4.03
N LEU A 62 -13.12 13.43 4.71
CA LEU A 62 -13.12 12.09 4.11
C LEU A 62 -14.47 11.69 3.49
N ARG A 63 -15.40 12.64 3.33
CA ARG A 63 -16.63 12.43 2.56
C ARG A 63 -16.38 12.56 1.07
N VAL A 64 -17.29 11.99 0.26
CA VAL A 64 -17.26 12.12 -1.21
C VAL A 64 -17.19 13.58 -1.63
N GLY A 65 -16.24 13.91 -2.51
CA GLY A 65 -15.90 15.27 -2.95
C GLY A 65 -15.00 16.05 -1.99
N GLY A 66 -14.76 15.53 -0.79
CA GLY A 66 -13.85 16.09 0.21
C GLY A 66 -12.39 15.84 -0.14
N ARG A 67 -11.52 16.75 0.33
CA ARG A 67 -10.07 16.64 0.16
C ARG A 67 -9.40 16.18 1.44
N TYR A 68 -8.36 15.37 1.29
CA TYR A 68 -7.53 14.88 2.39
C TYR A 68 -6.05 15.18 2.15
N GLN A 69 -5.27 15.20 3.23
CA GLN A 69 -3.82 15.34 3.23
C GLN A 69 -3.21 14.33 4.21
N LEU A 70 -2.27 13.52 3.71
CA LEU A 70 -1.39 12.69 4.54
C LEU A 70 -0.12 13.48 4.86
N ASP A 71 0.27 13.51 6.13
CA ASP A 71 1.42 14.30 6.56
C ASP A 71 2.73 13.83 5.90
N GLY A 72 3.50 14.77 5.36
CA GLY A 72 4.75 14.51 4.64
C GLY A 72 4.64 13.66 3.36
N ASN A 73 3.42 13.39 2.87
CA ASN A 73 3.18 12.46 1.78
C ASN A 73 2.12 13.01 0.79
N ALA A 74 1.24 12.16 0.28
CA ALA A 74 0.25 12.50 -0.72
C ALA A 74 -0.97 13.25 -0.15
N ASN A 75 -1.66 13.94 -1.05
CA ASN A 75 -3.00 14.46 -0.81
C ASN A 75 -3.97 13.88 -1.85
N GLY A 76 -5.24 14.21 -1.75
CA GLY A 76 -6.20 13.76 -2.75
C GLY A 76 -7.63 14.19 -2.49
N THR A 77 -8.52 13.66 -3.31
CA THR A 77 -9.97 13.88 -3.26
C THR A 77 -10.68 12.53 -3.21
N VAL A 78 -11.63 12.37 -2.28
CA VAL A 78 -12.48 11.18 -2.23
C VAL A 78 -13.49 11.23 -3.37
N LEU A 79 -13.50 10.23 -4.24
CA LEU A 79 -14.28 10.21 -5.48
C LEU A 79 -15.59 9.44 -5.31
N THR A 80 -15.53 8.24 -4.75
CA THR A 80 -16.70 7.41 -4.45
C THR A 80 -16.52 6.74 -3.09
N CYS A 81 -17.63 6.39 -2.44
CA CYS A 81 -17.62 5.67 -1.17
C CYS A 81 -18.94 4.91 -1.03
N ASP A 82 -18.86 3.58 -0.95
CA ASP A 82 -19.96 2.66 -0.68
C ASP A 82 -19.64 1.84 0.59
N PRO A 83 -19.94 2.38 1.80
CA PRO A 83 -19.62 1.70 3.04
C PRO A 83 -20.44 0.41 3.25
N PRO A 84 -19.86 -0.65 3.85
CA PRO A 84 -18.48 -0.82 4.27
C PRO A 84 -17.64 -1.62 3.25
N ARG A 85 -17.85 -1.37 1.95
CA ARG A 85 -17.35 -2.25 0.87
C ARG A 85 -16.22 -1.64 0.08
N GLU A 86 -16.37 -0.41 -0.40
CA GLU A 86 -15.34 0.19 -1.26
C GLU A 86 -15.33 1.71 -1.23
N PHE A 87 -14.16 2.29 -1.46
CA PHE A 87 -14.02 3.70 -1.79
C PHE A 87 -12.94 3.90 -2.85
N THR A 88 -13.04 5.01 -3.57
CA THR A 88 -12.01 5.44 -4.52
C THR A 88 -11.58 6.86 -4.21
N ALA A 89 -10.31 7.17 -4.48
CA ALA A 89 -9.74 8.49 -4.26
C ALA A 89 -8.62 8.80 -5.25
N THR A 90 -8.36 10.08 -5.50
CA THR A 90 -7.11 10.49 -6.15
C THR A 90 -5.95 10.38 -5.17
N TRP A 91 -4.75 10.13 -5.69
CA TRP A 91 -3.50 10.15 -4.95
C TRP A 91 -2.52 11.11 -5.66
N GLU A 92 -2.34 12.28 -5.06
CA GLU A 92 -1.60 13.41 -5.61
C GLU A 92 -0.28 13.58 -4.84
N PHE A 93 0.83 13.27 -5.50
CA PHE A 93 2.17 13.29 -4.91
C PHE A 93 3.22 13.74 -5.92
N GLY A 94 4.17 14.57 -5.50
CA GLY A 94 5.26 15.03 -6.38
C GLY A 94 4.82 15.78 -7.63
N GLY A 95 3.60 16.34 -7.65
CA GLY A 95 3.01 16.98 -8.84
C GLY A 95 2.30 16.01 -9.80
N GLY A 96 2.39 14.70 -9.57
CA GLY A 96 1.64 13.68 -10.30
C GLY A 96 0.28 13.38 -9.67
N VAL A 97 -0.65 12.85 -10.48
CA VAL A 97 -1.97 12.38 -10.05
C VAL A 97 -2.10 10.90 -10.43
N SER A 98 -2.55 10.11 -9.46
CA SER A 98 -2.88 8.69 -9.61
C SER A 98 -4.19 8.41 -8.85
N TRP A 99 -4.62 7.15 -8.82
CA TRP A 99 -5.88 6.76 -8.19
C TRP A 99 -5.68 5.54 -7.30
N ILE A 100 -6.43 5.52 -6.19
CA ILE A 100 -6.54 4.34 -5.33
C ILE A 100 -7.99 3.85 -5.33
N GLU A 101 -8.15 2.53 -5.35
CA GLU A 101 -9.40 1.83 -5.11
C GLU A 101 -9.17 0.87 -3.94
N VAL A 102 -9.91 1.05 -2.84
CA VAL A 102 -9.84 0.17 -1.67
C VAL A 102 -11.12 -0.64 -1.57
N ARG A 103 -11.00 -1.95 -1.38
CA ARG A 103 -12.11 -2.89 -1.23
C ARG A 103 -11.95 -3.75 0.01
N ILE A 104 -13.05 -3.94 0.74
CA ILE A 104 -13.16 -4.83 1.89
C ILE A 104 -14.07 -6.02 1.54
N PHE A 105 -13.50 -7.22 1.61
CA PHE A 105 -14.21 -8.46 1.38
C PHE A 105 -14.51 -9.15 2.71
N ASP A 106 -15.73 -9.66 2.84
CA ASP A 106 -16.11 -10.54 3.95
C ASP A 106 -15.64 -11.96 3.63
N GLU A 107 -14.83 -12.55 4.53
CA GLU A 107 -14.32 -13.92 4.42
C GLU A 107 -14.83 -14.81 5.57
N GLY A 108 -15.81 -14.34 6.33
CA GLY A 108 -16.38 -15.01 7.48
C GLY A 108 -16.67 -14.07 8.64
N ALA A 109 -17.38 -14.58 9.66
CA ALA A 109 -17.90 -13.77 10.76
C ALA A 109 -16.86 -12.93 11.52
N GLN A 110 -15.59 -13.36 11.55
CA GLN A 110 -14.48 -12.68 12.22
C GLN A 110 -13.23 -12.65 11.31
N ARG A 111 -13.45 -12.61 10.00
CA ARG A 111 -12.37 -12.58 9.02
C ARG A 111 -12.76 -11.73 7.83
N SER A 112 -11.90 -10.80 7.45
CA SER A 112 -12.11 -9.93 6.32
C SER A 112 -10.81 -9.66 5.59
N ARG A 113 -10.89 -9.32 4.30
CA ARG A 113 -9.74 -9.05 3.46
C ARG A 113 -9.75 -7.62 2.96
N PHE A 114 -8.65 -6.93 3.20
CA PHE A 114 -8.33 -5.64 2.61
C PHE A 114 -7.70 -5.87 1.24
N GLU A 115 -8.11 -5.09 0.25
CA GLU A 115 -7.45 -5.00 -1.05
C GLU A 115 -7.33 -3.53 -1.44
N LEU A 116 -6.13 -3.12 -1.89
CA LEU A 116 -5.88 -1.82 -2.47
C LEU A 116 -5.35 -2.02 -3.88
N GLN A 117 -5.94 -1.30 -4.83
CA GLN A 117 -5.40 -1.10 -6.17
C GLN A 117 -4.90 0.33 -6.29
N HIS A 118 -3.64 0.51 -6.66
CA HIS A 118 -3.08 1.79 -7.06
C HIS A 118 -2.95 1.81 -8.57
N VAL A 119 -3.71 2.69 -9.22
CA VAL A 119 -3.70 2.92 -10.66
C VAL A 119 -2.90 4.18 -10.94
N ALA A 120 -1.81 4.07 -11.69
CA ALA A 120 -0.96 5.20 -12.05
C ALA A 120 -0.60 5.17 -13.54
N HIS A 121 -0.35 6.35 -14.11
CA HIS A 121 0.22 6.44 -15.45
C HIS A 121 1.63 5.87 -15.48
N VAL A 122 2.06 5.38 -16.64
CA VAL A 122 3.46 5.04 -16.87
C VAL A 122 4.25 6.34 -17.03
N ASP A 123 5.15 6.62 -16.10
CA ASP A 123 6.05 7.77 -16.09
C ASP A 123 7.50 7.33 -15.84
N ASP A 124 8.42 8.30 -15.78
CA ASP A 124 9.85 8.03 -15.54
C ASP A 124 10.09 7.30 -14.20
N HIS A 125 9.21 7.50 -13.20
CA HIS A 125 9.34 6.85 -11.90
C HIS A 125 8.97 5.36 -11.99
N TRP A 126 7.93 5.02 -12.75
CA TRP A 126 7.60 3.64 -13.09
C TRP A 126 8.73 2.97 -13.88
N GLU A 127 9.28 3.64 -14.91
CA GLU A 127 10.40 3.09 -15.70
C GLU A 127 11.64 2.84 -14.84
N GLN A 128 11.88 3.70 -13.84
CA GLN A 128 13.03 3.58 -12.94
C GLN A 128 12.84 2.49 -11.88
N PHE A 129 11.72 2.44 -11.19
CA PHE A 129 11.55 1.64 -9.96
C PHE A 129 10.47 0.56 -10.08
N GLY A 130 9.72 0.55 -11.17
CA GLY A 130 8.63 -0.39 -11.42
C GLY A 130 7.56 -0.35 -10.32
N PRO A 131 6.88 -1.48 -10.04
CA PRO A 131 5.80 -1.53 -9.04
C PRO A 131 6.30 -1.31 -7.60
N GLY A 132 7.61 -1.49 -7.35
CA GLY A 132 8.20 -1.29 -6.01
C GLY A 132 8.08 0.14 -5.50
N ALA A 133 8.03 1.12 -6.41
CA ALA A 133 7.95 2.55 -6.10
C ALA A 133 6.81 2.91 -5.15
N VAL A 134 5.65 2.27 -5.35
CA VAL A 134 4.47 2.44 -4.49
C VAL A 134 4.19 1.19 -3.66
N GLY A 135 4.44 0.00 -4.23
CA GLY A 135 4.11 -1.28 -3.62
C GLY A 135 4.84 -1.55 -2.32
N MET A 136 6.13 -1.24 -2.23
CA MET A 136 6.92 -1.44 -1.02
C MET A 136 6.46 -0.53 0.13
N GLY A 137 6.00 0.68 -0.20
CA GLY A 137 5.37 1.59 0.77
C GLY A 137 4.07 1.02 1.33
N TYR A 138 3.21 0.44 0.49
CA TYR A 138 2.00 -0.22 0.95
C TYR A 138 2.27 -1.47 1.77
N ASP A 139 3.30 -2.25 1.44
CA ASP A 139 3.75 -3.37 2.27
C ASP A 139 4.06 -2.92 3.70
N GLY A 140 4.81 -1.82 3.85
CA GLY A 140 5.07 -1.20 5.15
C GLY A 140 3.79 -0.72 5.86
N ALA A 141 2.82 -0.16 5.12
CA ALA A 141 1.53 0.24 5.69
C ALA A 141 0.73 -0.97 6.21
N LEU A 142 0.74 -2.10 5.49
CA LEU A 142 0.02 -3.32 5.92
C LEU A 142 0.65 -3.99 7.14
N VAL A 143 1.96 -3.81 7.37
CA VAL A 143 2.60 -4.17 8.65
C VAL A 143 1.93 -3.39 9.79
N GLY A 144 1.82 -2.06 9.63
CA GLY A 144 1.17 -1.19 10.62
C GLY A 144 -0.27 -1.62 10.89
N LEU A 145 -1.06 -1.87 9.84
CA LEU A 145 -2.44 -2.33 9.96
C LEU A 145 -2.53 -3.68 10.69
N SER A 146 -1.64 -4.63 10.36
CA SER A 146 -1.59 -5.94 11.00
C SER A 146 -1.29 -5.83 12.49
N VAL A 147 -0.36 -4.96 12.89
CA VAL A 147 -0.06 -4.72 14.31
C VAL A 147 -1.24 -4.07 15.01
N HIS A 148 -1.85 -3.05 14.41
CA HIS A 148 -2.99 -2.35 15.00
C HIS A 148 -4.19 -3.26 15.22
N LEU A 149 -4.58 -4.06 14.22
CA LEU A 149 -5.74 -4.95 14.34
C LEU A 149 -5.51 -6.11 15.31
N SER A 150 -4.30 -6.66 15.36
CA SER A 150 -3.99 -7.80 16.25
C SER A 150 -3.80 -7.41 17.72
N THR A 151 -3.43 -6.15 18.00
CA THR A 151 -3.10 -5.70 19.36
C THR A 151 -4.06 -4.64 19.90
N GLY A 152 -4.79 -3.95 19.04
CA GLY A 152 -5.57 -2.75 19.37
C GLY A 152 -4.73 -1.51 19.66
N ALA A 153 -3.39 -1.61 19.63
CA ALA A 153 -2.49 -0.52 19.97
C ALA A 153 -2.25 0.43 18.80
N THR A 154 -1.89 1.67 19.09
CA THR A 154 -1.34 2.62 18.11
C THR A 154 0.10 2.24 17.79
N VAL A 155 0.43 2.19 16.50
CA VAL A 155 1.80 2.07 15.99
C VAL A 155 2.38 3.48 15.88
N GLU A 156 3.19 3.87 16.86
CA GLU A 156 3.84 5.18 16.86
C GLU A 156 4.79 5.31 15.66
N PRO A 157 4.77 6.44 14.91
CA PRO A 157 5.62 6.62 13.73
C PRO A 157 7.11 6.39 14.01
N SER A 158 7.61 6.83 15.16
CA SER A 158 9.01 6.63 15.55
C SER A 158 9.35 5.15 15.74
N ALA A 159 8.46 4.37 16.35
CA ALA A 159 8.66 2.92 16.52
C ALA A 159 8.68 2.19 15.17
N GLY A 160 7.83 2.61 14.23
CA GLY A 160 7.86 2.13 12.84
C GLY A 160 9.20 2.42 12.16
N GLN A 161 9.72 3.65 12.28
CA GLN A 161 11.03 4.03 11.72
C GLN A 161 12.20 3.28 12.37
N GLU A 162 12.19 3.12 13.69
CA GLU A 162 13.19 2.34 14.44
C GLU A 162 13.19 0.87 13.98
N TRP A 163 12.01 0.28 13.79
CA TRP A 163 11.90 -1.08 13.29
C TRP A 163 12.41 -1.20 11.84
N MET A 164 12.05 -0.27 10.95
CA MET A 164 12.55 -0.25 9.57
C MET A 164 14.08 -0.14 9.48
N ALA A 165 14.70 0.58 10.43
CA ALA A 165 16.16 0.70 10.52
C ALA A 165 16.85 -0.54 11.11
N SER A 166 16.11 -1.44 11.77
CA SER A 166 16.63 -2.67 12.36
C SER A 166 17.02 -3.73 11.32
N ALA A 167 17.70 -4.80 11.74
CA ALA A 167 18.02 -5.92 10.87
C ALA A 167 16.76 -6.57 10.25
N ASP A 168 15.69 -6.71 11.03
CA ASP A 168 14.42 -7.27 10.56
C ASP A 168 13.71 -6.34 9.58
N GLY A 169 13.71 -5.03 9.82
CA GLY A 169 13.11 -4.05 8.90
C GLY A 169 13.86 -3.95 7.57
N ARG A 170 15.20 -4.00 7.60
CA ARG A 170 16.03 -4.09 6.39
C ARG A 170 15.79 -5.39 5.64
N ARG A 171 15.64 -6.51 6.35
CA ARG A 171 15.27 -7.81 5.75
C ARG A 171 13.89 -7.72 5.09
N PHE A 172 12.89 -7.22 5.80
CA PHE A 172 11.54 -7.01 5.28
C PHE A 172 11.54 -6.17 4.00
N THR A 173 12.32 -5.09 3.97
CA THR A 173 12.46 -4.23 2.79
C THR A 173 12.97 -5.01 1.58
N ARG A 174 14.00 -5.86 1.75
CA ARG A 174 14.50 -6.70 0.67
C ARG A 174 13.45 -7.72 0.21
N GLU A 175 12.85 -8.46 1.14
CA GLU A 175 11.83 -9.47 0.82
C GLU A 175 10.59 -8.87 0.16
N SER A 176 10.17 -7.67 0.55
CA SER A 176 9.08 -6.92 -0.11
C SER A 176 9.46 -6.56 -1.55
N GLY A 177 10.66 -6.03 -1.78
CA GLY A 177 11.15 -5.73 -3.12
C GLY A 177 11.24 -6.97 -4.02
N GLU A 178 11.75 -8.08 -3.49
CA GLU A 178 11.79 -9.37 -4.20
C GLU A 178 10.38 -9.90 -4.52
N ALA A 179 9.43 -9.74 -3.61
CA ALA A 179 8.04 -10.12 -3.84
C ALA A 179 7.38 -9.25 -4.93
N TRP A 180 7.70 -7.95 -5.00
CA TRP A 180 7.24 -7.07 -6.07
C TRP A 180 7.91 -7.37 -7.41
N TYR A 181 9.19 -7.73 -7.43
CA TYR A 181 9.85 -8.27 -8.63
C TYR A 181 9.11 -9.50 -9.17
N ALA A 182 8.83 -10.48 -8.30
CA ALA A 182 8.12 -11.69 -8.70
C ALA A 182 6.71 -11.39 -9.22
N ALA A 183 5.98 -10.47 -8.58
CA ALA A 183 4.66 -10.02 -9.03
C ALA A 183 4.71 -9.30 -10.39
N ASN A 184 5.76 -8.50 -10.64
CA ASN A 184 5.96 -7.79 -11.91
C ASN A 184 6.19 -8.77 -13.07
N VAL A 185 7.07 -9.75 -12.88
CA VAL A 185 7.33 -10.81 -13.88
C VAL A 185 6.08 -11.65 -14.11
N ALA A 186 5.34 -12.01 -13.06
CA ALA A 186 4.06 -12.72 -13.20
C ALA A 186 2.99 -11.88 -13.93
N GLY A 187 3.06 -10.55 -13.82
CA GLY A 187 2.26 -9.60 -14.58
C GLY A 187 2.66 -9.43 -16.05
N GLY A 188 3.72 -10.11 -16.50
CA GLY A 188 4.18 -10.11 -17.89
C GLY A 188 5.29 -9.11 -18.22
N ALA A 189 5.91 -8.48 -17.22
CA ALA A 189 7.07 -7.62 -17.43
C ALA A 189 8.28 -8.42 -17.93
N ASP A 190 9.16 -7.74 -18.67
CA ASP A 190 10.46 -8.29 -19.04
C ASP A 190 11.28 -8.60 -17.77
N PRO A 191 11.79 -9.83 -17.58
CA PRO A 191 12.49 -10.21 -16.35
C PRO A 191 13.79 -9.45 -16.09
N GLU A 192 14.52 -9.04 -17.13
CA GLU A 192 15.78 -8.30 -16.98
C GLU A 192 15.49 -6.88 -16.51
N TRP A 193 14.55 -6.19 -17.17
CA TRP A 193 14.10 -4.87 -16.72
C TRP A 193 13.48 -4.91 -15.32
N ALA A 194 12.64 -5.92 -15.02
CA ALA A 194 12.00 -6.05 -13.72
C ALA A 194 13.02 -6.23 -12.59
N ARG A 195 14.09 -6.98 -12.83
CA ARG A 195 15.19 -7.17 -11.87
C ARG A 195 15.91 -5.86 -11.60
N ASP A 196 16.31 -5.18 -12.67
CA ASP A 196 17.02 -3.90 -12.59
C ASP A 196 16.19 -2.84 -11.85
N ALA A 197 14.89 -2.76 -12.12
CA ALA A 197 13.96 -1.86 -11.44
C ALA A 197 13.83 -2.18 -9.94
N ALA A 198 13.67 -3.46 -9.60
CA ALA A 198 13.57 -3.91 -8.22
C ALA A 198 14.86 -3.65 -7.43
N ASP A 199 16.04 -3.90 -8.02
CA ASP A 199 17.33 -3.62 -7.37
C ASP A 199 17.50 -2.14 -7.06
N ARG A 200 17.18 -1.26 -8.01
CA ARG A 200 17.18 0.19 -7.79
C ARG A 200 16.23 0.59 -6.68
N CYS A 201 15.02 0.00 -6.64
CA CYS A 201 14.01 0.34 -5.65
C CYS A 201 14.42 -0.12 -4.24
N ILE A 202 14.92 -1.36 -4.11
CA ILE A 202 15.44 -1.90 -2.85
C ILE A 202 16.60 -1.04 -2.33
N ALA A 203 17.55 -0.70 -3.21
CA ALA A 203 18.70 0.14 -2.88
C ALA A 203 18.25 1.52 -2.36
N ALA A 204 17.30 2.16 -3.03
CA ALA A 204 16.73 3.44 -2.62
C ALA A 204 16.07 3.38 -1.24
N TYR A 205 15.25 2.35 -0.98
CA TYR A 205 14.61 2.16 0.34
C TYR A 205 15.61 1.87 1.47
N LEU A 206 16.72 1.22 1.17
CA LEU A 206 17.76 0.88 2.15
C LEU A 206 18.81 1.98 2.36
N GLY A 207 18.77 3.04 1.56
CA GLY A 207 19.78 4.10 1.54
C GLY A 207 21.13 3.62 1.02
N GLU A 208 21.15 2.57 0.19
CA GLU A 208 22.33 1.96 -0.40
C GLU A 208 22.57 2.58 -1.78
N ASN A 209 23.13 3.80 -1.83
CA ASN A 209 23.54 4.46 -3.07
C ASN A 209 25.01 4.21 -3.40
#